data_AF-A0A418NX38-F1
#
_entry.id   AF-A0A418NX38-F1
#
_cell.length_a   1.000
_cell.length_b   1.000
_cell.length_c   1.000
_cell.angle_alpha   90.00
_cell.angle_beta   90.00
_cell.angle_gamma   90.00
#
_symmetry.space_group_name_H-M   'P 1'
#
loop_
_entity.id
_entity.type
_entity.pdbx_description
1 polymer ?
#
loop_
_entity_poly.entity_id
_entity_poly.type
_entity_poly.pdbx_seq_one_letter_code
_entity_poly.pdbx_strand_id
1 'polypeptide(L)'
;MALRDRVPALLALAIPVLAGALYMALAGAPAHYALTNLGALVLACLWILAGRGPHTSLSRHLMTGILLFTLLAALAISPPAISVTGDRVLRWFPLGPLSLHTGMLVAPALCVLAARHSTLAAPILLAAIVCVWLQPDAATGFALTFAAVGLHHVTRDWKVGLVAIAGFFASINMALRGELPPQPFVERVLVEAASINIAAALALGLALAAAFALLLFAIPFDRAKRFALAGLLFGFAVLSLMSNYPTPLIGYGASPILGFGLALGLHRIPKR
;
A
#
# COMPACT_ATOMS: atom_id res chain seq x y z
N MET A 1 -21.85 5.65 -12.26
CA MET A 1 -20.70 4.94 -12.84
C MET A 1 -21.14 3.58 -13.32
N ALA A 2 -20.95 3.35 -14.61
CA ALA A 2 -21.19 2.06 -15.22
C ALA A 2 -20.10 1.07 -14.77
N LEU A 3 -20.33 -0.23 -14.94
CA LEU A 3 -19.32 -1.26 -14.68
C LEU A 3 -17.99 -0.94 -15.39
N ARG A 4 -18.08 -0.39 -16.61
CA ARG A 4 -16.95 0.02 -17.45
C ARG A 4 -15.98 0.97 -16.74
N ASP A 5 -16.47 1.86 -15.89
CA ASP A 5 -15.61 2.83 -15.17
C ASP A 5 -14.76 2.16 -14.08
N ARG A 6 -15.16 0.96 -13.64
CA ARG A 6 -14.49 0.24 -12.54
C ARG A 6 -13.48 -0.79 -13.04
N VAL A 7 -13.56 -1.16 -14.32
CA VAL A 7 -12.66 -2.14 -14.94
C VAL A 7 -11.19 -1.77 -14.73
N PRO A 8 -10.73 -0.52 -14.93
CA PRO A 8 -9.33 -0.19 -14.69
C PRO A 8 -8.88 -0.41 -13.24
N ALA A 9 -9.75 -0.14 -12.27
CA ALA A 9 -9.45 -0.35 -10.85
C ALA A 9 -9.38 -1.84 -10.49
N LEU A 10 -10.28 -2.66 -11.06
CA LEU A 10 -10.24 -4.11 -10.91
C LEU A 10 -8.97 -4.69 -11.52
N LEU A 11 -8.62 -4.28 -12.75
CA LEU A 11 -7.43 -4.75 -13.45
C LEU A 11 -6.12 -4.32 -12.74
N ALA A 12 -6.09 -3.12 -12.15
CA ALA A 12 -4.93 -2.64 -11.39
C ALA A 12 -4.58 -3.56 -10.20
N LEU A 13 -5.57 -4.28 -9.63
CA LEU A 13 -5.33 -5.30 -8.62
C LEU A 13 -5.17 -6.69 -9.22
N ALA A 14 -6.07 -7.08 -10.12
CA ALA A 14 -6.13 -8.45 -10.62
C ALA A 14 -4.87 -8.85 -11.36
N ILE A 15 -4.30 -7.98 -12.21
CA ILE A 15 -3.12 -8.30 -13.01
C ILE A 15 -1.92 -8.70 -12.12
N PRO A 16 -1.42 -7.86 -11.19
CA PRO A 16 -0.30 -8.25 -10.35
C PRO A 16 -0.66 -9.39 -9.40
N VAL A 17 -1.85 -9.40 -8.80
CA VAL A 17 -2.20 -10.44 -7.82
C VAL A 17 -2.29 -11.82 -8.46
N LEU A 18 -2.90 -11.93 -9.66
CA LEU A 18 -2.96 -13.19 -10.39
C LEU A 18 -1.57 -13.64 -10.85
N ALA A 19 -0.72 -12.71 -11.31
CA ALA A 19 0.65 -13.03 -11.68
C ALA A 19 1.48 -13.54 -10.48
N GLY A 20 1.37 -12.88 -9.32
CA GLY A 20 2.01 -13.30 -8.09
C GLY A 20 1.49 -14.65 -7.58
N ALA A 21 0.17 -14.86 -7.60
CA ALA A 21 -0.45 -16.13 -7.22
C ALA A 21 0.01 -17.29 -8.12
N LEU A 22 0.08 -17.06 -9.44
CA LEU A 22 0.60 -18.03 -10.39
C LEU A 22 2.08 -18.32 -10.13
N TYR A 23 2.90 -17.29 -9.91
CA TYR A 23 4.31 -17.47 -9.58
C TYR A 23 4.49 -18.32 -8.31
N MET A 24 3.77 -18.01 -7.23
CA MET A 24 3.80 -18.79 -5.99
C MET A 24 3.44 -20.26 -6.23
N ALA A 25 2.40 -20.54 -7.02
CA ALA A 25 2.02 -21.90 -7.34
C ALA A 25 3.10 -22.65 -8.16
N LEU A 26 3.70 -21.99 -9.15
CA LEU A 26 4.72 -22.59 -10.02
C LEU A 26 6.06 -22.78 -9.30
N ALA A 27 6.41 -21.88 -8.38
CA ALA A 27 7.65 -21.90 -7.62
C ALA A 27 7.57 -22.78 -6.35
N GLY A 28 6.46 -23.51 -6.14
CA GLY A 28 6.34 -24.47 -5.04
C GLY A 28 6.04 -23.84 -3.68
N ALA A 29 5.50 -22.62 -3.63
CA ALA A 29 5.07 -22.02 -2.38
C ALA A 29 3.91 -22.83 -1.75
N PRO A 30 3.73 -22.79 -0.42
CA PRO A 30 2.57 -23.37 0.24
C PRO A 30 1.25 -22.87 -0.38
N ALA A 31 0.31 -23.76 -0.69
CA ALA A 31 -0.91 -23.42 -1.41
C ALA A 31 -1.73 -22.29 -0.77
N HIS A 32 -1.69 -22.18 0.57
CA HIS A 32 -2.39 -21.13 1.31
C HIS A 32 -1.86 -19.72 1.00
N TYR A 33 -0.64 -19.56 0.48
CA TYR A 33 -0.10 -18.24 0.09
C TYR A 33 -0.89 -17.67 -1.09
N ALA A 34 -1.00 -18.44 -2.18
CA ALA A 34 -1.78 -18.06 -3.35
C ALA A 34 -3.27 -17.90 -3.01
N LEU A 35 -3.85 -18.84 -2.25
CA LEU A 35 -5.25 -18.77 -1.84
C LEU A 35 -5.58 -17.54 -1.00
N THR A 36 -4.68 -17.13 -0.11
CA THR A 36 -4.87 -15.91 0.70
C THR A 36 -4.89 -14.67 -0.18
N ASN A 37 -3.97 -14.56 -1.14
CA ASN A 37 -3.94 -13.43 -2.07
C ASN A 37 -5.17 -13.39 -2.98
N LEU A 38 -5.60 -14.55 -3.51
CA LEU A 38 -6.80 -14.66 -4.34
C LEU A 38 -8.07 -14.33 -3.53
N GLY A 39 -8.17 -14.80 -2.28
CA GLY A 39 -9.27 -14.45 -1.38
C GLY A 39 -9.33 -12.95 -1.09
N ALA A 40 -8.18 -12.34 -0.80
CA ALA A 40 -8.07 -10.89 -0.63
C ALA A 40 -8.47 -10.12 -1.90
N LEU A 41 -8.09 -10.62 -3.09
CA LEU A 41 -8.48 -10.04 -4.37
C LEU A 41 -9.99 -10.10 -4.59
N VAL A 42 -10.63 -11.23 -4.29
CA VAL A 42 -12.09 -11.36 -4.38
C VAL A 42 -12.78 -10.33 -3.47
N LEU A 43 -12.37 -10.24 -2.21
CA LEU A 43 -12.92 -9.25 -1.28
C LEU A 43 -12.70 -7.80 -1.75
N ALA A 44 -11.50 -7.48 -2.23
CA ALA A 44 -11.18 -6.17 -2.78
C ALA A 44 -12.03 -5.84 -4.02
N CYS A 45 -12.19 -6.79 -4.94
CA CYS A 45 -13.02 -6.64 -6.13
C CYS A 45 -14.50 -6.43 -5.77
N LEU A 46 -15.04 -7.23 -4.83
CA LEU A 46 -16.39 -7.05 -4.31
C LEU A 46 -16.58 -5.65 -3.71
N TRP A 47 -15.61 -5.17 -2.94
CA TRP A 47 -15.64 -3.81 -2.41
C TRP A 47 -15.54 -2.74 -3.50
N ILE A 48 -14.70 -2.90 -4.51
CA ILE A 48 -14.63 -1.97 -5.66
C ILE A 48 -15.98 -1.91 -6.40
N LEU A 49 -16.68 -3.04 -6.53
CA LEU A 49 -17.97 -3.17 -7.24
C LEU A 49 -19.18 -2.70 -6.42
N ALA A 50 -19.21 -2.96 -5.12
CA ALA A 50 -20.38 -2.69 -4.27
C ALA A 50 -20.17 -1.54 -3.26
N GLY A 51 -18.92 -1.25 -2.92
CA GLY A 51 -18.51 -0.34 -1.87
C GLY A 51 -19.02 1.09 -2.05
N ARG A 52 -19.21 1.77 -0.92
CA ARG A 52 -19.67 3.15 -0.84
C ARG A 52 -18.75 3.91 0.10
N GLY A 53 -18.10 4.95 -0.44
CA GLY A 53 -17.26 5.83 0.37
C GLY A 53 -18.08 6.75 1.27
N PRO A 54 -17.44 7.36 2.29
CA PRO A 54 -18.09 8.28 3.23
C PRO A 54 -18.62 9.54 2.53
N HIS A 55 -19.94 9.77 2.57
CA HIS A 55 -20.60 10.84 1.81
C HIS A 55 -20.52 12.24 2.47
N THR A 56 -20.38 12.31 3.79
CA THR A 56 -20.38 13.58 4.55
C THR A 56 -18.96 14.02 4.93
N SER A 57 -18.78 15.30 5.29
CA SER A 57 -17.50 15.77 5.80
C SER A 57 -17.11 15.04 7.08
N LEU A 58 -18.05 14.90 8.02
CA LEU A 58 -17.82 14.19 9.28
C LEU A 58 -17.39 12.73 9.06
N SER A 59 -18.10 11.97 8.22
CA SER A 59 -17.75 10.56 7.97
C SER A 59 -16.36 10.39 7.35
N ARG A 60 -15.89 11.36 6.56
CA ARG A 60 -14.52 11.37 6.04
C ARG A 60 -13.49 11.59 7.14
N HIS A 61 -13.71 12.57 8.02
CA HIS A 61 -12.82 12.83 9.15
C HIS A 61 -12.77 11.64 10.12
N LEU A 62 -13.93 11.04 10.41
CA LEU A 62 -14.00 9.81 11.20
C LEU A 62 -13.23 8.67 10.54
N MET A 63 -13.38 8.46 9.23
CA MET A 63 -12.63 7.44 8.52
C MET A 63 -11.12 7.70 8.54
N THR A 64 -10.67 8.95 8.33
CA THR A 64 -9.26 9.34 8.49
C THR A 64 -8.77 9.02 9.90
N GLY A 65 -9.53 9.39 10.93
CA GLY A 65 -9.21 9.12 12.33
C GLY A 65 -9.12 7.63 12.63
N ILE A 66 -10.05 6.83 12.12
CA ILE A 66 -10.04 5.36 12.24
C ILE A 66 -8.78 4.77 11.59
N LEU A 67 -8.45 5.19 10.37
CA LEU A 67 -7.27 4.68 9.65
C LEU A 67 -5.95 5.05 10.35
N LEU A 68 -5.83 6.28 10.86
CA LEU A 68 -4.68 6.69 11.67
C LEU A 68 -4.63 5.93 13.00
N PHE A 69 -5.79 5.73 13.64
CA PHE A 69 -5.88 4.92 14.85
C PHE A 69 -5.49 3.46 14.58
N THR A 70 -5.83 2.88 13.42
CA THR A 70 -5.38 1.54 13.05
C THR A 70 -3.86 1.44 12.94
N LEU A 71 -3.18 2.48 12.45
CA LEU A 71 -1.71 2.52 12.50
C LEU A 71 -1.22 2.52 13.95
N LEU A 72 -1.76 3.40 14.80
CA LEU A 72 -1.32 3.48 16.19
C LEU A 72 -1.64 2.22 17.00
N ALA A 73 -2.77 1.56 16.73
CA ALA A 73 -3.19 0.35 17.41
C ALA A 73 -2.17 -0.78 17.25
N ALA A 74 -1.44 -0.83 16.13
CA ALA A 74 -0.36 -1.79 15.91
C ALA A 74 0.70 -1.74 17.03
N LEU A 75 0.96 -0.56 17.60
CA LEU A 75 1.93 -0.39 18.69
C LEU A 75 1.51 -1.12 19.98
N ALA A 76 0.21 -1.36 20.16
CA ALA A 76 -0.34 -2.01 21.34
C ALA A 76 -0.53 -3.53 21.16
N ILE A 77 -0.87 -3.98 19.95
CA ILE A 77 -1.31 -5.36 19.70
C ILE A 77 -0.41 -6.17 18.79
N SER A 78 0.52 -5.52 18.05
CA SER A 78 1.43 -6.24 17.16
C SER A 78 2.25 -7.22 17.98
N PRO A 79 2.35 -8.49 17.56
CA PRO A 79 3.38 -9.37 18.09
C PRO A 79 4.75 -8.69 17.94
N PRO A 80 5.59 -8.68 18.98
CA PRO A 80 6.89 -8.03 18.89
C PRO A 80 7.78 -8.82 17.93
N ALA A 81 8.30 -8.14 16.90
CA ALA A 81 9.39 -8.63 16.08
C ALA A 81 10.67 -7.85 16.42
N ILE A 82 11.83 -8.51 16.30
CA ILE A 82 13.13 -7.91 16.56
C ILE A 82 13.84 -7.70 15.22
N SER A 83 14.24 -6.46 14.97
CA SER A 83 15.00 -6.09 13.77
C SER A 83 16.39 -6.71 13.78
N VAL A 84 17.04 -6.71 12.62
CA VAL A 84 18.45 -7.12 12.50
C VAL A 84 19.41 -6.27 13.33
N THR A 85 18.98 -5.06 13.74
CA THR A 85 19.73 -4.15 14.62
C THR A 85 19.35 -4.27 16.10
N GLY A 86 18.38 -5.11 16.45
CA GLY A 86 17.93 -5.33 17.83
C GLY A 86 16.81 -4.41 18.30
N ASP A 87 16.25 -3.57 17.42
CA ASP A 87 15.11 -2.72 17.73
C ASP A 87 13.78 -3.48 17.62
N ARG A 88 12.75 -2.99 18.32
CA ARG A 88 11.41 -3.58 18.29
C ARG A 88 10.58 -3.05 17.12
N VAL A 89 10.01 -3.94 16.32
CA VAL A 89 9.16 -3.63 15.17
C VAL A 89 7.72 -4.06 15.44
N LEU A 90 6.76 -3.14 15.26
CA LEU A 90 5.35 -3.30 15.67
C LEU A 90 4.36 -2.82 14.58
N ARG A 91 4.43 -3.42 13.39
CA ARG A 91 3.68 -2.97 12.20
C ARG A 91 2.57 -3.91 11.73
N TRP A 92 2.18 -4.90 12.53
CA TRP A 92 1.15 -5.88 12.16
C TRP A 92 -0.06 -5.90 13.09
N PHE A 93 -1.20 -6.25 12.52
CA PHE A 93 -2.43 -6.59 13.22
C PHE A 93 -2.61 -8.12 13.17
N PRO A 94 -2.58 -8.83 14.31
CA PRO A 94 -2.80 -10.27 14.34
C PRO A 94 -4.29 -10.59 14.14
N LEU A 95 -4.61 -11.42 13.14
CA LEU A 95 -5.95 -11.92 12.85
C LEU A 95 -5.92 -13.45 12.75
N GLY A 96 -5.85 -14.11 13.90
CA GLY A 96 -5.73 -15.57 13.98
C GLY A 96 -4.47 -16.06 13.26
N PRO A 97 -4.59 -16.94 12.25
CA PRO A 97 -3.43 -17.44 11.49
C PRO A 97 -2.85 -16.41 10.50
N LEU A 98 -3.54 -15.29 10.28
CA LEU A 98 -3.11 -14.23 9.37
C LEU A 98 -2.56 -13.05 10.15
N SER A 99 -1.59 -12.36 9.55
CA SER A 99 -1.03 -11.14 10.09
C SER A 99 -1.14 -10.05 9.03
N LEU A 100 -1.87 -8.98 9.33
CA LEU A 100 -2.06 -7.86 8.41
C LEU A 100 -1.07 -6.76 8.72
N HIS A 101 -0.16 -6.50 7.78
CA HIS A 101 0.66 -5.31 7.79
C HIS A 101 -0.24 -4.06 7.76
N THR A 102 -0.21 -3.23 8.81
CA THR A 102 -1.18 -2.13 9.00
C THR A 102 -0.95 -1.00 8.01
N GLY A 103 0.31 -0.62 7.78
CA GLY A 103 0.67 0.41 6.82
C GLY A 103 0.18 0.15 5.39
N MET A 104 0.49 -1.02 4.82
CA MET A 104 -0.01 -1.44 3.50
C MET A 104 -1.54 -1.55 3.42
N LEU A 105 -2.21 -1.84 4.53
CA LEU A 105 -3.67 -1.93 4.61
C LEU A 105 -4.35 -0.54 4.56
N VAL A 106 -3.81 0.47 5.27
CA VAL A 106 -4.53 1.75 5.46
C VAL A 106 -3.95 2.92 4.68
N ALA A 107 -2.66 2.90 4.34
CA ALA A 107 -2.00 3.99 3.63
C ALA A 107 -2.65 4.34 2.27
N PRO A 108 -3.12 3.38 1.44
CA PRO A 108 -3.81 3.72 0.20
C PRO A 108 -5.06 4.58 0.42
N ALA A 109 -5.88 4.24 1.42
CA ALA A 109 -7.09 5.00 1.74
C ALA A 109 -6.78 6.38 2.32
N LEU A 110 -5.75 6.48 3.19
CA LEU A 110 -5.25 7.76 3.70
C LEU A 110 -4.78 8.68 2.57
N CYS A 111 -4.08 8.15 1.56
CA CYS A 111 -3.65 8.92 0.39
C CYS A 111 -4.84 9.48 -0.40
N VAL A 112 -5.90 8.68 -0.60
CA VAL A 112 -7.13 9.13 -1.27
C VAL A 112 -7.83 10.25 -0.49
N LEU A 113 -7.87 10.15 0.84
CA LEU A 113 -8.46 11.17 1.72
C LEU A 113 -7.62 12.45 1.75
N ALA A 114 -6.29 12.34 1.85
CA ALA A 114 -5.37 13.46 1.79
C ALA A 114 -5.49 14.20 0.45
N ALA A 115 -5.46 13.48 -0.67
CA ALA A 115 -5.60 14.06 -2.01
C ALA A 115 -6.98 14.71 -2.28
N ARG A 116 -7.98 14.46 -1.41
CA ARG A 116 -9.30 15.06 -1.51
C ARG A 116 -9.43 16.40 -0.81
N HIS A 117 -8.61 16.66 0.21
CA HIS A 117 -8.77 17.80 1.10
C HIS A 117 -7.47 18.62 1.13
N SER A 118 -7.37 19.64 0.28
CA SER A 118 -6.13 20.41 0.11
C SER A 118 -5.54 20.91 1.43
N THR A 119 -6.37 21.45 2.33
CA THR A 119 -5.88 21.97 3.62
C THR A 119 -5.45 20.91 4.63
N LEU A 120 -5.96 19.67 4.50
CA LEU A 120 -5.64 18.55 5.41
C LEU A 120 -4.68 17.54 4.77
N ALA A 121 -4.32 17.71 3.51
CA ALA A 121 -3.42 16.81 2.79
C ALA A 121 -2.10 16.60 3.55
N ALA A 122 -1.40 17.70 3.86
CA ALA A 122 -0.14 17.65 4.59
C ALA A 122 -0.30 17.11 6.02
N PRO A 123 -1.24 17.59 6.86
CA PRO A 123 -1.48 17.02 8.20
C PRO A 123 -1.78 15.51 8.19
N ILE A 124 -2.61 15.02 7.26
CA ILE A 124 -2.96 13.59 7.18
C ILE A 124 -1.72 12.75 6.85
N LEU A 125 -0.97 13.15 5.82
CA LEU A 125 0.23 12.42 5.39
C LEU A 125 1.33 12.47 6.45
N LEU A 126 1.53 13.64 7.09
CA LEU A 126 2.50 13.79 8.18
C LEU A 126 2.12 12.93 9.39
N ALA A 127 0.85 12.95 9.80
CA ALA A 127 0.37 12.11 10.89
C ALA A 127 0.57 10.62 10.58
N ALA A 128 0.28 10.18 9.35
CA ALA A 128 0.52 8.81 8.94
C ALA A 128 2.00 8.44 8.99
N ILE A 129 2.89 9.32 8.51
CA ILE A 129 4.36 9.15 8.59
C ILE A 129 4.82 9.04 10.05
N VAL A 130 4.33 9.90 10.94
CA VAL A 130 4.65 9.83 12.37
C VAL A 130 4.18 8.51 12.98
N CYS A 131 2.98 8.05 12.64
CA CYS A 131 2.46 6.76 13.15
C CYS A 131 3.35 5.59 12.73
N VAL A 132 3.78 5.52 11.47
CA VAL A 132 4.64 4.42 10.99
C VAL A 132 6.10 4.56 11.43
N TRP A 133 6.55 5.79 11.69
CA TRP A 133 7.85 6.06 12.30
C TRP A 133 7.96 5.48 13.71
N LEU A 134 6.86 5.45 14.47
CA LEU A 134 6.79 4.77 15.76
C LEU A 134 6.77 3.23 15.65
N GLN A 135 6.49 2.68 14.46
CA GLN A 135 6.47 1.23 14.18
C GLN A 135 7.79 0.68 13.59
N PRO A 136 8.83 1.52 13.49
CA PRO A 136 9.93 1.41 12.51
C PRO A 136 9.58 0.86 11.12
N ASP A 137 8.54 1.36 10.45
CA ASP A 137 8.14 0.81 9.15
C ASP A 137 8.52 1.67 7.94
N ALA A 138 9.73 1.42 7.40
CA ALA A 138 10.23 2.17 6.27
C ALA A 138 9.45 1.93 4.97
N ALA A 139 8.81 0.77 4.78
CA ALA A 139 7.98 0.50 3.59
C ALA A 139 6.86 1.51 3.46
N THR A 140 6.07 1.64 4.52
CA THR A 140 4.96 2.58 4.50
C THR A 140 5.45 4.01 4.57
N GLY A 141 6.52 4.30 5.32
CA GLY A 141 7.14 5.62 5.34
C GLY A 141 7.54 6.11 3.94
N PHE A 142 8.28 5.28 3.21
CA PHE A 142 8.81 5.62 1.89
C PHE A 142 7.69 5.66 0.84
N ALA A 143 6.72 4.77 0.95
CA ALA A 143 5.50 4.82 0.14
C ALA A 143 4.73 6.13 0.36
N LEU A 144 4.51 6.54 1.61
CA LEU A 144 3.84 7.81 1.94
C LEU A 144 4.64 9.03 1.46
N THR A 145 5.97 8.97 1.49
CA THR A 145 6.84 9.97 0.86
C THR A 145 6.55 10.10 -0.62
N PHE A 146 6.53 9.00 -1.38
CA PHE A 146 6.24 9.08 -2.82
C PHE A 146 4.78 9.43 -3.13
N ALA A 147 3.84 9.08 -2.26
CA ALA A 147 2.48 9.58 -2.33
C ALA A 147 2.44 11.11 -2.16
N ALA A 148 3.21 11.66 -1.21
CA ALA A 148 3.37 13.10 -1.01
C ALA A 148 4.05 13.78 -2.21
N VAL A 149 5.10 13.17 -2.79
CA VAL A 149 5.74 13.66 -4.03
C VAL A 149 4.73 13.72 -5.18
N GLY A 150 3.99 12.63 -5.41
CA GLY A 150 2.96 12.58 -6.44
C GLY A 150 1.87 13.63 -6.23
N LEU A 151 1.41 13.80 -5.00
CA LEU A 151 0.40 14.80 -4.66
C LEU A 151 0.94 16.22 -4.84
N HIS A 152 2.14 16.52 -4.33
CA HIS A 152 2.80 17.81 -4.49
C HIS A 152 3.03 18.16 -5.96
N HIS A 153 3.43 17.20 -6.81
CA HIS A 153 3.61 17.42 -8.24
C HIS A 153 2.34 17.98 -8.90
N VAL A 154 1.16 17.51 -8.47
CA VAL A 154 -0.14 17.91 -9.01
C VAL A 154 -0.66 19.20 -8.37
N THR A 155 -0.61 19.30 -7.04
CA THR A 155 -1.22 20.43 -6.31
C THR A 155 -0.30 21.64 -6.18
N ARG A 156 1.02 21.43 -6.30
CA ARG A 156 2.07 22.42 -6.02
C ARG A 156 2.02 22.98 -4.59
N ASP A 157 1.38 22.27 -3.66
CA ASP A 157 1.32 22.67 -2.26
C ASP A 157 2.67 22.43 -1.59
N TRP A 158 3.35 23.50 -1.20
CA TRP A 158 4.66 23.44 -0.55
C TRP A 158 4.63 22.69 0.78
N LYS A 159 3.50 22.70 1.51
CA LYS A 159 3.36 21.96 2.78
C LYS A 159 3.45 20.47 2.55
N VAL A 160 2.83 19.97 1.47
CA VAL A 160 2.94 18.56 1.06
C VAL A 160 4.37 18.24 0.62
N GLY A 161 5.05 19.19 -0.05
CA GLY A 161 6.47 19.08 -0.37
C GLY A 161 7.36 18.91 0.87
N LEU A 162 7.12 19.70 1.93
CA LEU A 162 7.83 19.53 3.20
C LEU A 162 7.55 18.16 3.85
N VAL A 163 6.32 17.66 3.77
CA VAL A 163 5.98 16.32 4.25
C VAL A 163 6.75 15.24 3.49
N ALA A 164 6.94 15.39 2.17
CA ALA A 164 7.76 14.46 1.40
C ALA A 164 9.23 14.45 1.88
N ILE A 165 9.81 15.63 2.13
CA ILE A 165 11.18 15.76 2.65
C ILE A 165 11.29 15.12 4.04
N ALA A 166 10.38 15.46 4.96
CA ALA A 166 10.36 14.89 6.31
C ALA A 166 10.18 13.36 6.27
N GLY A 167 9.28 12.88 5.43
CA GLY A 167 9.05 11.45 5.23
C GLY A 167 10.28 10.72 4.69
N PHE A 168 11.06 11.34 3.79
CA PHE A 168 12.28 10.74 3.26
C PHE A 168 13.30 10.48 4.38
N PHE A 169 13.60 11.47 5.20
CA PHE A 169 14.51 11.31 6.35
C PHE A 169 13.96 10.35 7.41
N ALA A 170 12.66 10.43 7.69
CA ALA A 170 12.00 9.48 8.59
C ALA A 170 12.12 8.04 8.07
N SER A 171 12.00 7.82 6.75
CA SER A 171 12.11 6.50 6.12
C SER A 171 13.51 5.92 6.20
N ILE A 172 14.56 6.74 6.01
CA ILE A 172 15.94 6.30 6.24
C ILE A 172 16.10 5.83 7.68
N ASN A 173 15.63 6.63 8.63
CA ASN A 173 15.75 6.32 10.04
C ASN A 173 14.89 5.11 10.48
N MET A 174 13.75 4.86 9.84
CA MET A 174 12.99 3.62 9.99
C MET A 174 13.72 2.42 9.40
N ALA A 175 14.37 2.57 8.25
CA ALA A 175 15.09 1.48 7.59
C ALA A 175 16.28 1.02 8.44
N LEU A 176 17.01 1.96 9.04
CA LEU A 176 18.12 1.68 9.95
C LEU A 176 17.73 0.92 11.23
N ARG A 177 16.45 0.93 11.60
CA ARG A 177 15.96 0.33 12.86
C ARG A 177 14.97 -0.82 12.62
N GLY A 178 14.34 -0.88 11.45
CA GLY A 178 13.13 -1.67 11.22
C GLY A 178 13.28 -2.81 10.22
N GLU A 179 14.50 -3.07 9.74
CA GLU A 179 14.72 -4.18 8.81
C GLU A 179 14.61 -5.53 9.52
N LEU A 180 13.84 -6.44 8.93
CA LEU A 180 13.66 -7.81 9.40
C LEU A 180 14.29 -8.80 8.43
N PRO A 181 14.57 -10.04 8.89
CA PRO A 181 14.94 -11.12 7.99
C PRO A 181 13.87 -11.34 6.90
N PRO A 182 14.28 -11.58 5.64
CA PRO A 182 13.34 -11.80 4.56
C PRO A 182 12.56 -13.10 4.75
N GLN A 183 11.28 -13.08 4.42
CA GLN A 183 10.40 -14.24 4.31
C GLN A 183 10.23 -14.64 2.84
N PRO A 184 10.31 -15.95 2.53
CA PRO A 184 10.10 -16.44 1.18
C PRO A 184 8.77 -16.00 0.60
N PHE A 185 8.76 -15.65 -0.69
CA PHE A 185 7.57 -15.21 -1.43
C PHE A 185 6.90 -13.91 -0.92
N VAL A 186 7.42 -13.25 0.11
CA VAL A 186 6.85 -12.00 0.66
C VAL A 186 7.75 -10.82 0.29
N GLU A 187 8.98 -10.83 0.77
CA GLU A 187 9.99 -9.80 0.51
C GLU A 187 10.79 -10.10 -0.76
N ARG A 188 11.27 -9.04 -1.44
CA ARG A 188 12.22 -9.14 -2.55
C ARG A 188 11.83 -10.13 -3.66
N VAL A 189 10.53 -10.31 -3.91
CA VAL A 189 9.99 -11.35 -4.82
C VAL A 189 10.56 -11.23 -6.23
N LEU A 190 10.75 -10.00 -6.73
CA LEU A 190 11.36 -9.77 -8.05
C LEU A 190 12.84 -10.18 -8.09
N VAL A 191 13.57 -9.98 -6.99
CA VAL A 191 14.99 -10.34 -6.88
C VAL A 191 15.15 -11.85 -6.76
N GLU A 192 14.31 -12.49 -5.95
CA GLU A 192 14.26 -13.95 -5.82
C GLU A 192 13.85 -14.61 -7.14
N ALA A 193 12.81 -14.10 -7.80
CA ALA A 193 12.41 -14.59 -9.11
C ALA A 193 13.55 -14.43 -10.13
N ALA A 194 14.30 -13.33 -10.10
CA ALA A 194 15.36 -13.07 -11.07
C ALA A 194 16.57 -14.00 -10.90
N SER A 195 16.87 -14.45 -9.68
CA SER A 195 17.96 -15.40 -9.43
C SER A 195 17.64 -16.82 -9.92
N ILE A 196 16.35 -17.16 -10.03
CA ILE A 196 15.88 -18.47 -10.50
C ILE A 196 15.55 -18.43 -12.00
N ASN A 197 14.75 -17.45 -12.42
CA ASN A 197 14.27 -17.29 -13.79
C ASN A 197 13.96 -15.82 -14.11
N ILE A 198 14.84 -15.19 -14.89
CA ILE A 198 14.70 -13.78 -15.29
C ILE A 198 13.39 -13.48 -16.01
N ALA A 199 12.84 -14.43 -16.79
CA ALA A 199 11.58 -14.22 -17.49
C ALA A 199 10.39 -14.12 -16.51
N ALA A 200 10.41 -14.90 -15.42
CA ALA A 200 9.41 -14.80 -14.36
C ALA A 200 9.49 -13.45 -13.64
N ALA A 201 10.70 -12.98 -13.33
CA ALA A 201 10.91 -11.66 -12.74
C ALA A 201 10.42 -10.52 -13.65
N LEU A 202 10.71 -10.60 -14.95
CA LEU A 202 10.22 -9.63 -15.93
C LEU A 202 8.69 -9.65 -16.02
N ALA A 203 8.06 -10.83 -16.05
CA ALA A 203 6.61 -10.95 -16.09
C ALA A 203 5.94 -10.33 -14.84
N LEU A 204 6.49 -10.60 -13.65
CA LEU A 204 6.02 -10.00 -12.39
C LEU A 204 6.24 -8.48 -12.37
N GLY A 205 7.40 -8.01 -12.83
CA GLY A 205 7.72 -6.59 -12.94
C GLY A 205 6.79 -5.85 -13.89
N LEU A 206 6.48 -6.45 -15.05
CA LEU A 206 5.51 -5.93 -16.00
C LEU A 206 4.09 -5.91 -15.43
N ALA A 207 3.70 -6.91 -14.64
CA ALA A 207 2.41 -6.94 -13.95
C ALA A 207 2.27 -5.79 -12.92
N LEU A 208 3.33 -5.49 -12.16
CA LEU A 208 3.37 -4.33 -11.28
C LEU A 208 3.39 -2.99 -12.05
N ALA A 209 4.15 -2.91 -13.14
CA ALA A 209 4.17 -1.73 -13.99
C ALA A 209 2.80 -1.46 -14.62
N ALA A 210 2.06 -2.51 -15.01
CA ALA A 210 0.69 -2.40 -15.50
C ALA A 210 -0.24 -1.85 -14.41
N ALA A 211 -0.14 -2.35 -13.18
CA ALA A 211 -0.90 -1.81 -12.05
C ALA A 211 -0.60 -0.32 -11.81
N PHE A 212 0.67 0.06 -11.79
CA PHE A 212 1.10 1.45 -11.68
C PHE A 212 0.52 2.32 -12.81
N ALA A 213 0.62 1.89 -14.06
CA ALA A 213 0.09 2.60 -15.21
C ALA A 213 -1.43 2.75 -15.15
N LEU A 214 -2.16 1.70 -14.75
CA LEU A 214 -3.61 1.75 -14.60
C LEU A 214 -4.03 2.74 -13.50
N LEU A 215 -3.35 2.73 -12.34
CA LEU A 215 -3.58 3.68 -11.25
C LEU A 215 -3.30 5.13 -11.68
N LEU A 216 -2.23 5.35 -12.46
CA LEU A 216 -1.81 6.69 -12.86
C LEU A 216 -2.69 7.27 -13.98
N PHE A 217 -3.07 6.44 -14.95
CA PHE A 217 -3.67 6.92 -16.21
C PHE A 217 -5.12 6.51 -16.44
N ALA A 218 -5.59 5.39 -15.88
CA ALA A 218 -6.85 4.78 -16.32
C ALA A 218 -7.97 4.77 -15.27
N ILE A 219 -7.67 4.69 -13.97
CA ILE A 219 -8.74 4.66 -12.94
C ILE A 219 -9.56 5.96 -12.95
N PRO A 220 -10.86 5.94 -12.62
CA PRO A 220 -11.75 7.10 -12.79
C PRO A 220 -11.56 8.22 -11.75
N PHE A 221 -10.38 8.31 -11.13
CA PHE A 221 -10.12 9.30 -10.08
C PHE A 221 -9.63 10.62 -10.69
N ASP A 222 -9.70 11.73 -9.95
CA ASP A 222 -8.98 12.94 -10.34
C ASP A 222 -7.46 12.75 -10.21
N ARG A 223 -6.72 13.64 -10.90
CA ARG A 223 -5.27 13.54 -11.05
C ARG A 223 -4.53 13.47 -9.70
N ALA A 224 -4.98 14.22 -8.69
CA ALA A 224 -4.31 14.23 -7.38
C ALA A 224 -4.35 12.86 -6.71
N LYS A 225 -5.52 12.20 -6.70
CA LYS A 225 -5.66 10.85 -6.13
C LYS A 225 -4.89 9.80 -6.93
N ARG A 226 -4.89 9.89 -8.26
CA ARG A 226 -4.12 8.98 -9.14
C ARG A 226 -2.63 9.04 -8.84
N PHE A 227 -2.06 10.26 -8.81
CA PHE A 227 -0.64 10.46 -8.54
C PHE A 227 -0.25 10.05 -7.11
N ALA A 228 -1.11 10.31 -6.12
CA ALA A 228 -0.85 9.87 -4.74
C ALA A 228 -0.82 8.32 -4.63
N LEU A 229 -1.80 7.62 -5.22
CA LEU A 229 -1.84 6.15 -5.20
C LEU A 229 -0.73 5.50 -6.03
N ALA A 230 -0.44 6.04 -7.22
CA ALA A 230 0.65 5.56 -8.05
C ALA A 230 2.01 5.78 -7.36
N GLY A 231 2.21 6.96 -6.75
CA GLY A 231 3.39 7.26 -5.92
C GLY A 231 3.52 6.31 -4.73
N LEU A 232 2.42 6.02 -4.03
CA LEU A 232 2.41 5.04 -2.95
C LEU A 232 2.85 3.65 -3.42
N LEU A 233 2.26 3.13 -4.51
CA LEU A 233 2.63 1.83 -5.07
C LEU A 233 4.10 1.82 -5.50
N PHE A 234 4.57 2.90 -6.13
CA PHE A 234 5.97 3.05 -6.53
C PHE A 234 6.91 3.01 -5.33
N GLY A 235 6.62 3.74 -4.25
CA GLY A 235 7.47 3.72 -3.06
C GLY A 235 7.52 2.34 -2.39
N PHE A 236 6.40 1.62 -2.30
CA PHE A 236 6.41 0.23 -1.83
C PHE A 236 7.25 -0.68 -2.74
N ALA A 237 7.08 -0.57 -4.06
CA ALA A 237 7.81 -1.38 -5.03
C ALA A 237 9.33 -1.14 -4.95
N VAL A 238 9.75 0.13 -4.93
CA VAL A 238 11.17 0.50 -4.81
C VAL A 238 11.76 -0.02 -3.51
N LEU A 239 11.09 0.17 -2.36
CA LEU A 239 11.67 -0.30 -1.11
C LEU A 239 11.77 -1.83 -1.05
N SER A 240 10.80 -2.55 -1.61
CA SER A 240 10.84 -4.03 -1.70
C SER A 240 11.99 -4.56 -2.58
N LEU A 241 12.51 -3.74 -3.50
CA LEU A 241 13.71 -4.06 -4.30
C LEU A 241 15.00 -3.74 -3.53
N MET A 242 14.98 -2.68 -2.72
CA MET A 242 16.16 -2.20 -2.02
C MET A 242 16.46 -2.97 -0.72
N SER A 243 15.44 -3.41 0.01
CA SER A 243 15.59 -4.04 1.33
C SER A 243 14.49 -5.08 1.58
N ASN A 244 14.54 -5.78 2.72
CA ASN A 244 13.62 -6.86 3.10
C ASN A 244 12.28 -6.30 3.59
N TYR A 245 11.53 -5.71 2.66
CA TYR A 245 10.16 -5.25 2.86
C TYR A 245 9.20 -5.93 1.88
N PRO A 246 7.92 -6.13 2.27
CA PRO A 246 7.00 -6.92 1.46
C PRO A 246 6.82 -6.34 0.06
N THR A 247 6.80 -7.21 -0.94
CA THR A 247 6.61 -6.81 -2.34
C THR A 247 5.12 -6.60 -2.60
N PRO A 248 4.65 -5.39 -2.90
CA PRO A 248 3.22 -5.09 -2.95
C PRO A 248 2.53 -5.90 -4.04
N LEU A 249 1.32 -6.40 -3.78
CA LEU A 249 0.40 -7.08 -4.72
C LEU A 249 0.88 -8.42 -5.32
N ILE A 250 2.18 -8.61 -5.57
CA ILE A 250 2.72 -9.86 -6.13
C ILE A 250 3.28 -10.81 -5.06
N GLY A 251 3.74 -10.27 -3.93
CA GLY A 251 4.19 -11.09 -2.80
C GLY A 251 3.01 -11.61 -1.98
N TYR A 252 3.26 -12.67 -1.22
CA TYR A 252 2.30 -13.21 -0.26
C TYR A 252 1.96 -12.15 0.80
N GLY A 253 0.67 -11.84 0.93
CA GLY A 253 0.18 -10.87 1.90
C GLY A 253 -1.12 -10.21 1.48
N ALA A 254 -2.17 -10.37 2.29
CA ALA A 254 -3.48 -9.79 2.00
C ALA A 254 -3.51 -8.25 2.12
N SER A 255 -2.67 -7.66 2.98
CA SER A 255 -2.71 -6.23 3.30
C SER A 255 -2.66 -5.27 2.11
N PRO A 256 -1.67 -5.34 1.19
CA PRO A 256 -1.62 -4.42 0.06
C PRO A 256 -2.83 -4.59 -0.86
N ILE A 257 -3.33 -5.83 -1.04
CA ILE A 257 -4.49 -6.12 -1.90
C ILE A 257 -5.75 -5.49 -1.31
N LEU A 258 -6.01 -5.73 -0.02
CA LEU A 258 -7.15 -5.16 0.69
C LEU A 258 -7.04 -3.64 0.82
N GLY A 259 -5.83 -3.11 1.04
CA GLY A 259 -5.62 -1.67 1.20
C GLY A 259 -5.85 -0.88 -0.08
N PHE A 260 -5.25 -1.31 -1.19
CA PHE A 260 -5.53 -0.70 -2.49
C PHE A 260 -6.98 -0.94 -2.91
N GLY A 261 -7.55 -2.12 -2.61
CA GLY A 261 -8.97 -2.41 -2.79
C GLY A 261 -9.87 -1.40 -2.07
N LEU A 262 -9.62 -1.19 -0.77
CA LEU A 262 -10.33 -0.22 0.07
C LEU A 262 -10.30 1.16 -0.58
N ALA A 263 -9.11 1.65 -0.93
CA ALA A 263 -8.90 2.97 -1.54
C ALA A 263 -9.62 3.12 -2.88
N LEU A 264 -9.57 2.11 -3.75
CA LEU A 264 -10.24 2.10 -5.05
C LEU A 264 -11.77 2.09 -4.92
N GLY A 265 -12.31 1.44 -3.88
CA GLY A 265 -13.74 1.45 -3.57
C GLY A 265 -14.26 2.76 -2.95
N LEU A 266 -13.37 3.66 -2.48
CA LEU A 266 -13.78 4.98 -1.95
C LEU A 266 -14.29 5.96 -3.02
N HIS A 267 -14.50 5.51 -4.26
CA HIS A 267 -14.83 6.37 -5.38
C HIS A 267 -16.21 7.08 -5.29
N ARG A 268 -17.17 6.51 -4.55
CA ARG A 268 -18.53 7.08 -4.39
C ARG A 268 -18.61 8.24 -3.39
N ILE A 269 -17.68 9.18 -3.41
CA ILE A 269 -17.81 10.38 -2.58
C ILE A 269 -18.21 11.57 -3.47
N PRO A 270 -19.46 12.06 -3.37
CA PRO A 270 -19.91 13.21 -4.15
C PRO A 270 -18.95 14.38 -3.98
N LYS A 271 -18.52 14.98 -5.09
CA LYS A 271 -17.99 16.35 -5.06
C LYS A 271 -19.16 17.23 -4.60
N ARG A 272 -19.10 17.73 -3.37
CA ARG A 272 -19.82 18.96 -3.01
C ARG A 272 -18.74 20.00 -2.90
#